data_AF-A0A6B2G253-F1
#
_entry.id   AF-A0A6B2G253-F1
#
_cell.length_a   1.000
_cell.length_b   1.000
_cell.length_c   1.000
_cell.angle_alpha   90.00
_cell.angle_beta   90.00
_cell.angle_gamma   90.00
#
_symmetry.space_group_name_H-M   'P 1'
#
loop_
_entity.id
_entity.type
_entity.pdbx_description
1 polymer ?
#
loop_
_entity_poly.entity_id
_entity_poly.type
_entity_poly.pdbx_seq_one_letter_code
_entity_poly.pdbx_strand_id
1 'polypeptide(L)'
;MKAVISGLNSYEIYNLHKEWNLVSKNNIKEFENYSELVSNALNFNLMREAFKNEGSAKCITDSHLKKIKISDKKQKVRLTGTIPYLGLFLTDLITIDELFPTYDGKNFINFDKKRKEFNVLGELIFYQSTLSLYNLSYDD
;
A
#
# COMPACT_ATOMS: atom_id res chain seq x y z
N MET A 1 7.84 -2.57 -6.72
CA MET A 1 6.96 -3.54 -7.41
C MET A 1 6.08 -2.89 -8.48
N LYS A 2 5.08 -2.05 -8.12
CA LYS A 2 4.13 -1.45 -9.09
C LYS A 2 4.81 -0.78 -10.30
N ALA A 3 5.87 0.00 -10.08
CA ALA A 3 6.61 0.67 -11.15
C ALA A 3 7.20 -0.32 -12.18
N VAL A 4 7.88 -1.37 -11.72
CA VAL A 4 8.47 -2.40 -12.57
C VAL A 4 7.41 -3.12 -13.39
N ILE A 5 6.33 -3.58 -12.74
CA ILE A 5 5.25 -4.29 -13.42
C ILE A 5 4.54 -3.38 -14.44
N SER A 6 4.35 -2.10 -14.11
CA SER A 6 3.74 -1.14 -15.06
C SER A 6 4.67 -0.84 -16.23
N GLY A 7 5.99 -0.83 -16.02
CA GLY A 7 6.98 -0.69 -17.09
C GLY A 7 7.01 -1.91 -18.01
N LEU A 8 6.97 -3.13 -17.46
CA LEU A 8 6.89 -4.36 -18.27
C LEU A 8 5.58 -4.47 -19.05
N ASN A 9 4.48 -3.96 -18.50
CA ASN A 9 3.20 -3.85 -19.18
C ASN A 9 3.06 -2.61 -20.07
N SER A 10 4.10 -1.76 -20.21
CA SER A 10 4.04 -0.63 -21.13
C SER A 10 3.98 -1.16 -22.56
N TYR A 11 3.32 -0.41 -23.44
CA TYR A 11 3.07 -0.83 -24.82
C TYR A 11 4.38 -1.21 -25.54
N GLU A 12 5.45 -0.44 -25.32
CA GLU A 12 6.75 -0.62 -25.96
C GLU A 12 7.40 -1.95 -25.57
N ILE A 13 7.25 -2.38 -24.31
CA ILE A 13 7.84 -3.61 -23.80
C ILE A 13 6.92 -4.80 -24.06
N TYR A 14 5.61 -4.64 -23.84
CA TYR A 14 4.61 -5.70 -24.02
C TYR A 14 4.60 -6.27 -25.45
N ASN A 15 4.82 -5.43 -26.47
CA ASN A 15 4.79 -5.86 -27.87
C ASN A 15 6.05 -6.60 -28.35
N LEU A 16 7.07 -6.76 -27.51
CA LEU A 16 8.32 -7.45 -27.86
C LEU A 16 8.13 -8.98 -27.86
N HIS A 17 7.21 -9.50 -28.68
CA HIS A 17 6.82 -10.91 -28.67
C HIS A 17 7.99 -11.90 -28.83
N LYS A 18 9.02 -11.52 -29.61
CA LYS A 18 10.24 -12.33 -29.77
C LYS A 18 10.98 -12.52 -28.45
N GLU A 19 11.12 -11.46 -27.67
CA GLU A 19 11.81 -11.48 -26.37
C GLU A 19 10.96 -12.21 -25.33
N TRP A 20 9.64 -11.96 -25.29
CA TRP A 20 8.73 -12.66 -24.38
C TRP A 20 8.68 -14.17 -24.61
N ASN A 21 8.86 -14.63 -25.84
CA ASN A 21 8.95 -16.06 -26.16
C ASN A 21 10.22 -16.73 -25.61
N LEU A 22 11.26 -15.97 -25.28
CA LEU A 22 12.49 -16.49 -24.65
C LEU A 22 12.35 -16.65 -23.14
N VAL A 23 11.34 -16.02 -22.53
CA VAL A 23 11.09 -16.07 -21.08
C VAL A 23 10.46 -17.42 -20.71
N SER A 24 10.90 -17.99 -19.59
CA SER A 24 10.33 -19.25 -19.11
C SER A 24 8.84 -19.09 -18.76
N LYS A 25 8.05 -20.14 -19.00
CA LYS A 25 6.62 -20.16 -18.64
C LYS A 25 6.38 -19.90 -17.15
N ASN A 26 7.31 -20.32 -16.29
CA ASN A 26 7.22 -20.09 -14.84
C ASN A 26 7.32 -18.59 -14.52
N ASN A 27 8.29 -17.90 -15.12
CA ASN A 27 8.48 -16.47 -14.90
C ASN A 27 7.32 -15.64 -15.48
N ILE A 28 6.76 -16.05 -16.63
CA ILE A 28 5.54 -15.43 -17.18
C ILE A 28 4.38 -15.55 -16.19
N LYS A 29 4.17 -16.75 -15.62
CA LYS A 29 3.11 -16.97 -14.62
C LYS A 29 3.31 -16.13 -13.36
N GLU A 30 4.54 -16.04 -12.84
CA GLU A 30 4.83 -15.17 -11.69
C GLU A 30 4.57 -13.69 -12.01
N PHE A 31 4.97 -13.24 -13.19
CA PHE A 31 4.68 -11.90 -13.68
C PHE A 31 3.18 -11.62 -13.75
N GLU A 32 2.38 -12.55 -14.30
CA GLU A 32 0.92 -12.42 -14.37
C GLU A 32 0.29 -12.31 -12.98
N ASN A 33 0.71 -13.15 -12.02
CA ASN A 33 0.24 -13.06 -10.63
C ASN A 33 0.52 -11.68 -10.02
N TYR A 34 1.72 -11.15 -10.25
CA TYR A 34 2.10 -9.81 -9.77
C TYR A 34 1.35 -8.70 -10.50
N SER A 35 1.09 -8.86 -11.80
CA SER A 35 0.28 -7.96 -12.62
C SER A 35 -1.14 -7.85 -12.10
N GLU A 36 -1.76 -8.98 -11.76
CA GLU A 36 -3.08 -9.04 -11.14
C GLU A 36 -3.08 -8.34 -9.78
N LEU A 37 -2.13 -8.66 -8.89
CA LEU A 37 -2.05 -8.07 -7.55
C LEU A 37 -1.94 -6.53 -7.58
N VAL A 38 -1.18 -5.99 -8.54
CA VAL A 38 -0.92 -4.54 -8.65
C VAL A 38 -1.82 -3.84 -9.67
N SER A 39 -2.86 -4.52 -10.14
CA SER A 39 -3.84 -3.98 -11.06
C SER A 39 -4.56 -2.77 -10.46
N ASN A 40 -4.97 -1.84 -11.32
CA ASN A 40 -5.83 -0.72 -10.95
C ASN A 40 -7.32 -1.09 -10.90
N ALA A 41 -7.67 -2.35 -11.20
CA ALA A 41 -9.04 -2.86 -11.11
C ALA A 41 -9.67 -2.57 -9.75
N LEU A 42 -10.96 -2.20 -9.75
CA LEU A 42 -11.74 -1.91 -8.55
C LEU A 42 -11.03 -0.95 -7.56
N ASN A 43 -10.37 0.09 -8.07
CA ASN A 43 -9.55 1.03 -7.29
C ASN A 43 -8.45 0.32 -6.47
N PHE A 44 -7.69 -0.56 -7.13
CA PHE A 44 -6.57 -1.30 -6.54
C PHE A 44 -6.98 -2.17 -5.33
N ASN A 45 -8.16 -2.80 -5.37
CA ASN A 45 -8.70 -3.56 -4.23
C ASN A 45 -7.74 -4.64 -3.71
N LEU A 46 -7.13 -5.45 -4.60
CA LEU A 46 -6.21 -6.52 -4.23
C LEU A 46 -4.96 -5.98 -3.52
N MET A 47 -4.39 -4.90 -4.04
CA MET A 47 -3.24 -4.23 -3.41
C MET A 47 -3.61 -3.65 -2.04
N ARG A 48 -4.81 -3.05 -1.92
CA ARG A 48 -5.31 -2.51 -0.64
C ARG A 48 -5.56 -3.61 0.39
N GLU A 49 -6.09 -4.76 -0.02
CA GLU A 49 -6.28 -5.91 0.85
C GLU A 49 -4.95 -6.52 1.29
N ALA A 50 -3.98 -6.64 0.39
CA ALA A 50 -2.63 -7.09 0.72
C ALA A 50 -2.00 -6.22 1.82
N PHE A 51 -2.09 -4.89 1.70
CA PHE A 51 -1.56 -3.97 2.71
C PHE A 51 -2.26 -4.07 4.07
N LYS A 52 -3.56 -4.38 4.10
CA LYS A 52 -4.31 -4.64 5.34
C LYS A 52 -3.88 -5.92 6.03
N ASN A 53 -3.41 -6.91 5.27
CA ASN A 53 -3.03 -8.23 5.76
C ASN A 53 -1.54 -8.31 6.14
N GLU A 54 -0.66 -7.63 5.40
CA GLU A 54 0.79 -7.54 5.68
C GLU A 54 1.09 -6.56 6.82
N GLY A 55 0.29 -5.51 6.94
CA GLY A 55 0.28 -4.64 8.10
C GLY A 55 -0.49 -5.29 9.24
N SER A 56 0.09 -5.32 10.44
CA SER A 56 -0.67 -5.45 11.68
C SER A 56 -1.58 -4.23 11.89
N ALA A 57 -2.58 -4.04 11.04
CA ALA A 57 -3.62 -3.01 11.14
C ALA A 57 -4.57 -3.24 12.35
N LYS A 58 -4.22 -4.13 13.28
CA LYS A 58 -4.88 -4.27 14.60
C LYS A 58 -4.49 -3.19 15.61
N CYS A 59 -3.69 -2.19 15.24
CA CYS A 59 -3.17 -1.21 16.21
C CYS A 59 -3.85 0.17 16.18
N ILE A 60 -4.84 0.45 15.34
CA ILE A 60 -5.40 1.82 15.22
C ILE A 60 -6.80 1.99 15.83
N THR A 61 -7.48 0.92 16.24
CA THR A 61 -8.75 1.01 16.98
C THR A 61 -8.64 0.36 18.35
N ASP A 62 -7.79 0.88 19.21
CA ASP A 62 -8.15 1.03 20.62
C ASP A 62 -7.06 1.82 21.34
N SER A 63 -7.44 3.01 21.76
CA SER A 63 -6.82 3.72 22.85
C SER A 63 -6.80 2.84 24.11
N HIS A 64 -5.80 1.98 24.31
CA HIS A 64 -5.51 1.46 25.65
C HIS A 64 -4.07 0.95 25.79
N LEU A 65 -3.31 1.70 26.59
CA LEU A 65 -2.36 1.16 27.54
C LEU A 65 -2.86 -0.19 28.09
N LYS A 66 -2.26 -1.32 27.69
CA LYS A 66 -2.10 -2.51 28.54
C LYS A 66 -1.15 -3.52 27.91
N LYS A 67 -0.13 -3.85 28.71
CA LYS A 67 0.74 -5.04 28.61
C LYS A 67 -0.04 -6.24 28.08
N ILE A 68 0.22 -6.68 26.85
CA ILE A 68 -0.16 -8.01 26.43
C ILE A 68 1.04 -8.93 26.70
N LYS A 69 0.98 -9.65 27.82
CA LYS A 69 1.78 -10.86 28.04
C LYS A 69 1.27 -11.91 27.05
N ILE A 70 1.95 -12.08 25.91
CA ILE A 70 1.66 -13.19 24.99
C ILE A 70 2.59 -14.34 25.36
N SER A 71 1.97 -15.40 25.86
CA SER A 71 2.56 -16.69 26.17
C SER A 71 3.26 -17.33 24.96
N ASP A 72 4.27 -18.13 25.27
CA ASP A 72 5.19 -18.82 24.39
C ASP A 72 4.53 -19.70 23.30
N LYS A 73 4.39 -19.15 22.09
CA LYS A 73 4.59 -19.86 20.81
C LYS A 73 5.16 -18.88 19.79
N LYS A 74 6.49 -18.67 19.84
CA LYS A 74 7.23 -17.74 18.97
C LYS A 74 7.29 -18.26 17.52
N GLN A 75 6.19 -18.15 16.78
CA GLN A 75 6.32 -17.89 15.35
C GLN A 75 6.78 -16.43 15.27
N LYS A 76 8.09 -16.26 15.10
CA LYS A 76 8.75 -14.95 15.05
C LYS A 76 8.20 -14.24 13.81
N VAL A 77 7.08 -13.52 13.94
CA VAL A 77 6.55 -12.65 12.90
C VAL A 77 7.68 -11.66 12.61
N ARG A 78 8.37 -11.89 11.49
CA ARG A 78 9.41 -10.99 11.02
C ARG A 78 8.66 -9.77 10.51
N LEU A 79 8.51 -8.77 11.38
CA LEU A 79 8.02 -7.46 10.97
C LEU A 79 9.04 -6.92 9.96
N THR A 80 8.74 -7.07 8.69
CA THR A 80 9.47 -6.45 7.58
C THR A 80 8.77 -5.14 7.28
N GLY A 81 9.53 -4.05 7.20
CA GLY A 81 8.99 -2.78 6.71
C GLY A 81 8.32 -2.97 5.34
N THR A 82 7.31 -2.16 5.05
CA THR A 82 6.62 -2.17 3.76
C THR A 82 6.62 -0.75 3.18
N ILE A 83 6.99 -0.61 1.91
CA ILE A 83 6.91 0.66 1.16
C ILE A 83 5.62 0.62 0.34
N PRO A 84 4.57 1.37 0.72
CA PRO A 84 3.32 1.36 0.00
C PRO A 84 3.40 2.10 -1.35
N TYR A 85 2.51 1.74 -2.27
CA TYR A 85 2.32 2.55 -3.48
C TYR A 85 1.55 3.83 -3.12
N LEU A 86 2.26 4.96 -3.13
CA LEU A 86 1.73 6.27 -2.73
C LEU A 86 0.47 6.67 -3.52
N GLY A 87 0.33 6.22 -4.76
CA GLY A 87 -0.84 6.49 -5.60
C GLY A 87 -2.18 6.09 -4.96
N LEU A 88 -2.20 5.07 -4.09
CA LEU A 88 -3.43 4.69 -3.36
C LEU A 88 -3.91 5.81 -2.43
N PHE A 89 -2.98 6.35 -1.64
CA PHE A 89 -3.25 7.40 -0.66
C PHE A 89 -3.60 8.71 -1.37
N LEU A 90 -2.92 9.01 -2.48
CA LEU A 90 -3.23 10.20 -3.29
C LEU A 90 -4.63 10.12 -3.90
N THR A 91 -5.03 8.96 -4.43
CA THR A 91 -6.40 8.76 -4.93
C THR A 91 -7.43 8.97 -3.83
N ASP A 92 -7.18 8.46 -2.61
CA ASP A 92 -8.09 8.63 -1.48
C ASP A 92 -8.18 10.10 -1.05
N LEU A 93 -7.04 10.80 -0.99
CA LEU A 93 -6.99 12.23 -0.66
C LEU A 93 -7.71 13.09 -1.70
N ILE A 94 -7.52 12.84 -3.00
CA ILE A 94 -8.23 13.54 -4.08
C ILE A 94 -9.74 13.26 -3.97
N THR A 95 -10.12 12.00 -3.76
CA THR A 95 -11.53 11.62 -3.59
C THR A 95 -12.17 12.33 -2.38
N ILE A 96 -11.44 12.45 -1.26
CA ILE A 96 -11.91 13.21 -0.10
C ILE A 96 -12.01 14.71 -0.41
N ASP A 97 -11.05 15.26 -1.13
CA ASP A 97 -11.05 16.68 -1.51
C ASP A 97 -12.25 17.04 -2.40
N GLU A 98 -12.55 16.19 -3.38
CA GLU A 98 -13.67 16.33 -4.30
C GLU A 98 -15.04 16.12 -3.64
N LEU A 99 -15.16 15.15 -2.74
CA LEU A 99 -16.45 14.80 -2.13
C LEU A 99 -16.84 15.66 -0.92
N PHE A 100 -15.87 16.26 -0.23
CA PHE A 100 -16.12 17.03 0.99
C PHE A 100 -15.64 18.48 0.86
N PRO A 101 -16.52 19.48 1.05
CA PRO A 101 -16.11 20.88 0.99
C PRO A 101 -15.27 21.25 2.21
N THR A 102 -14.34 22.21 2.04
CA THR A 102 -13.46 22.70 3.11
C THR A 102 -14.21 23.42 4.22
N TYR A 103 -15.30 24.09 3.87
CA TYR A 103 -16.18 24.78 4.80
C TYR A 103 -17.59 24.18 4.72
N ASP A 104 -18.30 24.21 5.85
CA ASP A 104 -19.70 23.82 5.92
C ASP A 104 -20.63 24.93 5.39
N GLY A 105 -21.94 24.68 5.41
CA GLY A 105 -22.95 25.66 4.98
C GLY A 105 -23.02 26.94 5.83
N LYS A 106 -22.30 27.00 6.96
CA LYS A 106 -22.19 28.16 7.84
C LYS A 106 -20.80 28.81 7.77
N ASN A 107 -19.98 28.40 6.80
CA ASN A 107 -18.61 28.88 6.60
C ASN A 107 -17.63 28.50 7.75
N PHE A 108 -17.93 27.48 8.54
CA PHE A 108 -17.00 26.89 9.51
C PHE A 108 -16.16 25.79 8.85
N ILE A 109 -14.97 25.52 9.39
CA ILE A 109 -14.12 24.43 8.90
C ILE A 109 -14.86 23.09 9.02
N ASN A 110 -14.87 22.33 7.94
CA ASN A 110 -15.44 20.99 7.91
C ASN A 110 -14.50 19.99 8.60
N PHE A 111 -14.75 19.69 9.88
CA PHE A 111 -13.95 18.74 10.64
C PHE A 111 -14.10 17.30 10.16
N ASP A 112 -15.19 16.92 9.51
CA ASP A 112 -15.36 15.57 8.95
C ASP A 112 -14.40 15.34 7.78
N LYS A 113 -14.22 16.36 6.91
CA LYS A 113 -13.19 16.35 5.87
C LYS A 113 -11.80 16.18 6.50
N LYS A 114 -11.48 17.01 7.49
CA LYS A 114 -10.18 16.98 8.18
C LYS A 114 -9.91 15.65 8.87
N ARG A 115 -10.94 15.03 9.45
CA ARG A 115 -10.83 13.70 10.07
C ARG A 115 -10.52 12.62 9.04
N LYS A 116 -11.15 12.65 7.87
CA LYS A 116 -10.88 11.70 6.77
C LYS A 116 -9.48 11.86 6.21
N GLU A 117 -9.06 13.09 5.91
CA GLU A 117 -7.68 13.41 5.47
C GLU A 117 -6.66 12.94 6.50
N PHE A 118 -6.91 13.22 7.79
CA PHE A 118 -6.05 12.80 8.88
C PHE A 118 -5.88 11.27 8.95
N ASN A 119 -6.94 10.49 8.74
CA ASN A 119 -6.84 9.04 8.77
C ASN A 119 -5.92 8.49 7.66
N VAL A 120 -6.05 9.02 6.43
CA VAL A 120 -5.18 8.61 5.31
C VAL A 120 -3.72 8.99 5.59
N LEU A 121 -3.47 10.19 6.11
CA LEU A 121 -2.14 10.63 6.50
C LEU A 121 -1.57 9.81 7.66
N GLY A 122 -2.40 9.43 8.63
CA GLY A 122 -2.02 8.59 9.76
C GLY A 122 -1.52 7.22 9.33
N GLU A 123 -2.20 6.59 8.37
CA GLU A 123 -1.73 5.33 7.76
C GLU A 123 -0.39 5.51 7.04
N LEU A 124 -0.21 6.61 6.29
CA LEU A 124 1.07 6.89 5.61
C LEU A 124 2.22 7.09 6.60
N ILE A 125 2.00 7.83 7.68
CA ILE A 125 2.98 8.03 8.76
C ILE A 125 3.31 6.71 9.45
N PHE A 126 2.32 5.82 9.63
CA PHE A 126 2.56 4.49 10.16
C PHE A 126 3.57 3.72 9.29
N TYR A 127 3.38 3.67 7.97
CA TYR A 127 4.35 3.02 7.07
C TYR A 127 5.74 3.66 7.17
N GLN A 128 5.84 4.99 7.28
CA GLN A 128 7.12 5.68 7.48
C GLN A 128 7.84 5.22 8.77
N SER A 129 7.11 5.00 9.86
CA SER A 129 7.71 4.50 11.11
C SER A 129 8.31 3.09 10.98
N THR A 130 7.76 2.27 10.08
CA THR A 130 8.26 0.91 9.81
C THR A 130 9.52 0.88 8.93
N LEU A 131 9.95 2.01 8.38
CA LEU A 131 11.14 2.06 7.51
C LEU A 131 12.42 1.67 8.25
N SER A 132 12.48 1.94 9.55
CA SER A 132 13.60 1.53 10.42
C SER A 132 13.83 0.01 10.47
N LEU A 133 12.86 -0.79 10.02
CA LEU A 133 12.94 -2.25 9.97
C LEU A 133 13.66 -2.78 8.72
N TYR A 134 13.96 -1.92 7.74
CA TYR A 134 14.74 -2.31 6.58
C TYR A 134 16.21 -2.49 6.95
N ASN A 135 16.77 -3.63 6.56
CA ASN A 135 18.20 -3.93 6.68
C ASN A 135 18.77 -4.09 5.27
N LEU A 136 19.11 -2.97 4.64
CA LEU A 136 19.71 -2.91 3.31
C LEU A 136 21.20 -2.59 3.47
N SER A 137 22.06 -3.40 2.86
CA SER A 137 23.46 -3.02 2.64
C SER A 137 23.53 -2.06 1.48
N TYR A 138 24.45 -1.11 1.55
CA TYR A 138 24.83 -0.30 0.40
C TYR A 138 25.94 -1.05 -0.34
N ASP A 139 25.78 -1.22 -1.64
CA ASP A 139 26.84 -1.71 -2.51
C ASP A 139 27.50 -0.49 -3.15
N ASP A 140 28.82 -0.32 -2.93
CA ASP A 140 29.66 0.75 -3.51
C ASP A 140 29.95 0.54 -5.00
#